data_AF-A0A0Q5V3B6-F1
#
_entry.id   AF-A0A0Q5V3B6-F1
#
_cell.length_a   1.000
_cell.length_b   1.000
_cell.length_c   1.000
_cell.angle_alpha   90.00
_cell.angle_beta   90.00
_cell.angle_gamma   90.00
#
_symmetry.space_group_name_H-M   'P 1'
#
loop_
_entity.id
_entity.type
_entity.pdbx_description
1 polymer ?
#
loop_
_entity_poly.entity_id
_entity_poly.type
_entity_poly.pdbx_seq_one_letter_code
_entity_poly.pdbx_strand_id
1 'polypeptide(L)' 'MWLYRTNWEALPRWLQRTTILIGLPAWLAFMAMIFTGAIFTMPNLTMVTFGIFGAVAVFQTLFIARAFWRNDL' A
#
# COMPACT_ATOMS: atom_id res chain seq x y z
N MET A 1 5.58 12.12 15.28
CA MET A 1 6.70 11.49 14.53
C MET A 1 7.08 10.10 15.03
N TRP A 2 7.01 9.82 16.35
CA TRP A 2 7.36 8.50 16.91
C TRP A 2 6.50 7.34 16.38
N LEU A 3 5.16 7.44 16.45
CA LEU A 3 4.21 6.39 15.98
C LEU A 3 4.42 5.93 14.53
N TYR A 4 4.82 6.84 13.62
CA TYR A 4 5.05 6.48 12.22
C TYR A 4 6.31 5.61 12.05
N ARG A 5 7.37 5.91 12.81
CA ARG A 5 8.61 5.13 12.81
C ARG A 5 8.36 3.73 13.37
N THR A 6 7.65 3.63 14.49
CA THR A 6 7.33 2.34 15.12
C THR A 6 6.48 1.47 14.19
N ASN A 7 5.45 2.04 13.56
CA ASN A 7 4.60 1.30 12.61
C ASN A 7 5.35 0.81 11.36
N TRP A 8 6.30 1.61 10.85
CA TRP A 8 7.11 1.23 9.71
C TRP A 8 8.12 0.13 10.06
N GLU A 9 8.74 0.23 11.23
CA GLU A 9 9.70 -0.75 11.75
C GLU A 9 9.02 -2.10 12.09
N ALA A 10 7.73 -2.07 12.46
CA ALA A 10 6.93 -3.27 12.68
C ALA A 10 6.63 -4.08 11.40
N LEU A 11 6.79 -3.48 10.22
CA LEU A 11 6.61 -4.18 8.95
C LEU A 11 7.82 -5.06 8.63
N PRO A 12 7.62 -6.30 8.14
CA PRO A 12 8.73 -7.11 7.68
C PRO A 12 9.44 -6.45 6.48
N ARG A 13 10.76 -6.61 6.38
CA ARG A 13 11.60 -5.97 5.35
C ARG A 13 11.14 -6.24 3.91
N TRP A 14 10.57 -7.41 3.63
CA TRP A 14 10.03 -7.72 2.31
C TRP A 14 8.80 -6.85 1.99
N LEU A 15 7.92 -6.62 2.97
CA LEU A 15 6.71 -5.81 2.79
C LEU A 15 7.04 -4.32 2.67
N GLN A 16 8.06 -3.85 3.39
CA GLN A 16 8.62 -2.50 3.18
C GLN A 16 9.11 -2.33 1.73
N ARG A 17 9.85 -3.31 1.20
CA ARG A 17 10.30 -3.30 -0.21
C ARG A 17 9.13 -3.37 -1.18
N THR A 18 8.15 -4.23 -0.96
CA THR A 18 6.94 -4.33 -1.80
C THR A 18 6.16 -3.02 -1.78
N THR A 19 6.08 -2.35 -0.64
CA THR A 19 5.45 -1.03 -0.54
C THR A 19 6.15 -0.01 -1.41
N ILE A 20 7.48 0.04 -1.37
CA ILE A 20 8.26 1.03 -2.12
C ILE A 20 8.29 0.70 -3.62
N LEU A 21 8.49 -0.57 -3.97
CA LEU A 21 8.72 -0.99 -5.35
C LEU A 21 7.43 -1.28 -6.13
N ILE A 22 6.33 -1.58 -5.45
CA ILE A 22 5.07 -1.99 -6.09
C ILE A 22 3.92 -1.09 -5.62
N GLY A 23 3.76 -0.91 -4.31
CA GLY A 23 2.67 -0.11 -3.75
C GLY A 23 2.71 1.37 -4.19
N LEU A 24 3.88 2.01 -4.09
CA LEU A 24 4.07 3.41 -4.50
C LEU A 24 3.87 3.61 -6.02
N PRO A 25 4.49 2.81 -6.92
CA PRO A 25 4.20 2.91 -8.34
C PRO A 25 2.74 2.65 -8.69
N ALA A 26 2.09 1.68 -8.05
CA ALA A 26 0.66 1.42 -8.25
C ALA A 26 -0.19 2.62 -7.81
N TRP A 27 0.14 3.23 -6.67
CA TRP A 27 -0.53 4.45 -6.21
C TRP A 27 -0.36 5.61 -7.19
N LEU A 28 0.85 5.85 -7.69
CA LEU A 28 1.13 6.90 -8.68
C LEU A 28 0.39 6.65 -10.00
N ALA A 29 0.39 5.40 -10.47
CA ALA A 29 -0.34 5.02 -11.68
C ALA A 29 -1.85 5.22 -11.50
N PHE A 30 -2.40 4.82 -10.35
CA PHE A 30 -3.81 5.02 -10.04
C PHE A 30 -4.17 6.50 -9.94
N MET A 31 -3.33 7.30 -9.26
CA MET A 31 -3.47 8.75 -9.19
C MET A 31 -3.47 9.37 -10.59
N ALA A 32 -2.52 9.01 -11.45
CA ALA A 32 -2.45 9.51 -12.82
C ALA A 32 -3.72 9.17 -13.62
N MET A 33 -4.27 7.97 -13.44
CA MET A 33 -5.54 7.58 -14.09
C MET A 33 -6.71 8.44 -13.62
N ILE A 34 -6.77 8.81 -12.35
CA ILE A 34 -7.81 9.71 -11.81
C ILE A 34 -7.73 11.09 -12.49
N PHE A 35 -6.55 11.71 -12.51
CA PHE A 35 -6.38 13.06 -13.06
C PHE A 35 -6.54 13.13 -14.58
N THR A 36 -6.24 12.05 -15.28
CA THR A 36 -6.40 11.95 -16.75
C THR A 36 -7.80 11.50 -17.17
N GLY A 37 -8.65 11.07 -16.24
CA GLY A 37 -9.94 10.46 -16.54
C GLY A 37 -9.85 9.05 -17.14
N ALA A 38 -8.63 8.46 -17.22
CA ALA A 38 -8.41 7.13 -17.77
C ALA A 38 -9.07 6.00 -16.95
N ILE A 39 -9.55 6.31 -15.74
CA ILE A 39 -10.32 5.37 -14.91
C ILE A 39 -11.56 4.81 -15.62
N PHE A 40 -12.17 5.60 -16.51
CA PHE A 40 -13.39 5.21 -17.23
C PHE A 40 -13.11 4.57 -18.58
N THR A 41 -11.91 4.78 -19.13
CA THR A 41 -11.52 4.26 -20.44
C THR A 41 -10.79 2.92 -20.36
N MET A 42 -10.10 2.66 -19.24
CA MET A 42 -9.31 1.44 -19.04
C MET A 42 -9.69 0.72 -17.74
N PRO A 43 -10.95 0.25 -17.59
CA PRO A 43 -11.48 -0.29 -16.33
C PRO A 43 -10.66 -1.48 -15.80
N ASN A 44 -10.17 -2.36 -16.69
CA ASN A 44 -9.35 -3.50 -16.30
C ASN A 44 -8.02 -3.06 -15.66
N LEU A 45 -7.34 -2.08 -16.26
CA LEU A 45 -6.07 -1.58 -15.77
C LEU A 45 -6.24 -0.83 -14.44
N THR A 46 -7.33 -0.06 -14.32
CA THR A 46 -7.71 0.62 -13.07
C THR A 46 -7.99 -0.37 -11.95
N MET A 47 -8.74 -1.45 -12.21
CA MET A 47 -9.01 -2.50 -11.23
C MET A 47 -7.74 -3.23 -10.79
N VAL A 48 -6.84 -3.56 -11.72
CA VAL A 48 -5.56 -4.21 -11.39
C VAL A 48 -4.69 -3.30 -10.54
N THR A 49 -4.54 -2.03 -10.94
CA THR A 49 -3.70 -1.06 -10.23
C THR A 49 -4.25 -0.79 -8.82
N PHE A 50 -5.57 -0.63 -8.70
CA PHE A 50 -6.23 -0.49 -7.40
C PHE A 50 -6.11 -1.76 -6.56
N GLY A 51 -6.25 -2.94 -7.16
CA GLY A 51 -6.12 -4.23 -6.50
C GLY A 51 -4.70 -4.46 -5.95
N ILE A 52 -3.66 -4.13 -6.73
CA ILE A 52 -2.26 -4.20 -6.30
C ILE A 52 -2.01 -3.25 -5.12
N PHE A 53 -2.45 -2.00 -5.25
CA PHE A 53 -2.33 -1.01 -4.17
C PHE A 53 -3.08 -1.47 -2.91
N GLY A 54 -4.33 -1.91 -3.05
CA GLY A 54 -5.17 -2.41 -1.97
C GLY A 54 -4.59 -3.63 -1.28
N ALA A 55 -4.04 -4.59 -2.04
CA ALA A 55 -3.38 -5.77 -1.48
C ALA A 55 -2.19 -5.38 -0.59
N VAL A 56 -1.33 -4.46 -1.06
CA VAL A 56 -0.20 -3.96 -0.27
C VAL A 56 -0.70 -3.27 1.00
N ALA A 57 -1.72 -2.43 0.92
CA ALA A 57 -2.30 -1.74 2.07
C ALA A 57 -2.92 -2.72 3.10
N VAL A 58 -3.59 -3.78 2.64
CA VAL A 58 -4.13 -4.83 3.51
C VAL A 58 -3.02 -5.57 4.23
N PHE A 59 -1.95 -5.97 3.53
CA PHE A 59 -0.81 -6.59 4.18
C PHE A 59 -0.17 -5.67 5.22
N GLN A 60 0.05 -4.39 4.90
CA GLN A 60 0.57 -3.43 5.88
C GLN A 60 -0.33 -3.33 7.11
N THR A 61 -1.64 -3.24 6.91
CA THR A 61 -2.63 -3.15 8.00
C THR A 61 -2.60 -4.39 8.88
N LEU A 62 -2.52 -5.59 8.30
CA LEU A 62 -2.45 -6.85 9.04
C LEU A 62 -1.18 -6.96 9.91
N PHE A 63 -0.02 -6.56 9.37
CA PHE A 63 1.23 -6.60 10.13
C PHE A 63 1.28 -5.55 11.25
N ILE A 64 0.75 -4.34 10.99
CA ILE A 64 0.62 -3.31 12.02
C ILE A 64 -0.37 -3.76 13.10
N ALA A 65 -1.54 -4.31 12.73
CA ALA A 65 -2.52 -4.83 13.68
C ALA A 65 -1.95 -5.98 14.53
N ARG A 66 -1.17 -6.87 13.92
CA ARG A 66 -0.45 -7.93 14.64
C ARG A 66 0.57 -7.37 15.63
N ALA A 67 1.32 -6.34 15.26
CA ALA A 67 2.30 -5.71 16.15
C ALA A 67 1.61 -5.00 17.32
N PHE A 68 0.47 -4.32 17.08
CA PHE A 68 -0.38 -3.78 18.14
C PHE A 68 -0.87 -4.87 19.09
N TRP A 69 -1.35 -6.01 18.58
CA TRP A 69 -1.81 -7.12 19.42
C TRP A 69 -0.70 -7.70 20.32
N ARG A 70 0.55 -7.64 19.88
CA ARG A 70 1.70 -8.14 20.65
C ARG A 70 2.28 -7.11 21.62
N ASN A 71 1.73 -5.89 21.66
CA ASN A 71 2.32 -4.74 22.36
C ASN A 71 3.75 -4.41 21.90
N ASP A 72 4.05 -4.66 20.62
CA ASP A 72 5.35 -4.36 20.01
C ASP A 72 5.44 -2.90 19.48
N LEU A 73 4.40 -2.08 19.69
CA LEU A 73 4.22 -0.71 19.17
C LEU A 73 3.97 0.33 20.26
#